data_AF-A0A6M1UFU8-F1
#
_entry.id   AF-A0A6M1UFU8-F1
#
_cell.length_a   1.000
_cell.length_b   1.000
_cell.length_c   1.000
_cell.angle_alpha   90.00
_cell.angle_beta   90.00
_cell.angle_gamma   90.00
#
_symmetry.space_group_name_H-M   'P 1'
#
loop_
_entity.id
_entity.type
_entity.pdbx_description
1 polymer ?
#
loop_
_entity_poly.entity_id
_entity_poly.type
_entity_poly.pdbx_seq_one_letter_code
_entity_poly.pdbx_strand_id
1 'polypeptide(L)'
;MKVVQSGPVRTQIQKFKRFLEKAVMFPFAAKMNDRFYYKVQYWKWGRNEVVGYLIMRPDGELVPRNEAAPVLKLFEGYNVGAHKWRREVAMEKNKPVGMYKEKLEYLQALRPYYDDRMDNTLKQDMEKMIDMCRYMAGSRERISVIYEKGSQNINQMLARGYLTPEDYQTLSNLLNEVNFINYQGLRKQAATWDSVDRLAELFARQDVALDVELHKKRKRLNKLLQTYTRGKLRKMAEDSIRTYETYTPDKHAVFHSVDELIDAFDRQDEINFQKVNMPLLRNP
;
A
#
# COMPACT_ATOMS: atom_id res chain seq x y z
N MET A 1 11.29 -26.28 4.63
CA MET A 1 12.41 -26.33 5.61
C MET A 1 11.89 -25.89 6.97
N LYS A 2 12.12 -26.65 8.04
CA LYS A 2 11.70 -26.25 9.40
C LYS A 2 12.89 -25.59 10.11
N VAL A 3 12.67 -24.41 10.69
CA VAL A 3 13.70 -23.77 11.53
C VAL A 3 13.79 -24.51 12.85
N VAL A 4 15.00 -24.95 13.21
CA VAL A 4 15.27 -25.73 14.42
C VAL A 4 16.38 -25.07 15.22
N GLN A 5 16.16 -24.88 16.52
CA GLN A 5 17.16 -24.36 17.44
C GLN A 5 18.07 -25.51 17.91
N SER A 6 19.05 -25.87 17.06
CA SER A 6 20.08 -26.85 17.42
C SER A 6 20.97 -26.35 18.57
N GLY A 7 21.77 -27.25 19.16
CA GLY A 7 22.76 -26.90 20.19
C GLY A 7 23.69 -25.76 19.74
N PRO A 8 24.35 -25.87 18.58
CA PRO A 8 25.19 -24.80 18.02
C PRO A 8 24.45 -23.46 17.83
N VAL A 9 23.23 -23.49 17.27
CA VAL A 9 22.40 -22.29 17.09
C VAL A 9 22.07 -21.65 18.44
N ARG A 10 21.69 -22.44 19.45
CA ARG A 10 21.42 -21.95 20.81
C ARG A 10 22.66 -21.29 21.42
N THR A 11 23.84 -21.89 21.24
CA THR A 11 25.10 -21.32 21.73
C THR A 11 25.37 -19.94 21.13
N GLN A 12 25.20 -19.77 19.82
CA GLN A 12 25.36 -18.46 19.20
C GLN A 12 24.32 -17.44 19.69
N ILE A 13 23.06 -17.85 19.82
CA ILE A 13 22.00 -16.97 20.33
C ILE A 13 22.36 -16.44 21.72
N GLN A 14 22.83 -17.32 22.62
CA GLN A 14 23.20 -16.88 23.98
C GLN A 14 24.46 -16.01 23.99
N LYS A 15 25.46 -16.33 23.16
CA LYS A 15 26.69 -15.55 23.05
C LYS A 15 26.43 -14.09 22.67
N PHE A 16 25.46 -13.85 21.78
CA PHE A 16 25.15 -12.50 21.29
C PHE A 16 24.00 -11.81 22.02
N LYS A 17 23.31 -12.51 22.94
CA LYS A 17 22.26 -11.94 23.78
C LYS A 17 22.86 -11.06 24.88
N ARG A 18 22.35 -9.84 25.05
CA ARG A 18 22.75 -8.94 26.15
C ARG A 18 21.76 -9.00 27.32
N PHE A 19 22.14 -8.38 28.43
CA PHE A 19 21.27 -8.27 29.62
C PHE A 19 19.93 -7.62 29.27
N LEU A 20 18.84 -8.15 29.84
CA LEU A 20 17.45 -7.72 29.57
C LEU A 20 17.04 -7.79 28.10
N GLU A 21 17.52 -8.79 27.36
CA GLU A 21 17.02 -9.08 26.01
C GLU A 21 16.26 -10.41 25.96
N LYS A 22 15.30 -10.50 25.05
CA LYS A 22 14.63 -11.74 24.64
C LYS A 22 15.00 -12.04 23.20
N ALA A 23 15.66 -13.18 22.96
CA ALA A 23 15.96 -13.64 21.61
C ALA A 23 14.75 -14.40 21.04
N VAL A 24 14.37 -14.07 19.80
CA VAL A 24 13.27 -14.70 19.06
C VAL A 24 13.80 -15.10 17.69
N MET A 25 13.74 -16.40 17.39
CA MET A 25 14.12 -16.92 16.09
C MET A 25 12.91 -16.89 15.15
N PHE A 26 13.12 -16.51 13.89
CA PHE A 26 12.04 -16.47 12.91
C PHE A 26 11.54 -17.89 12.59
N PRO A 27 10.23 -18.07 12.34
CA PRO A 27 9.64 -19.39 12.14
C PRO A 27 9.94 -20.00 10.76
N PHE A 28 10.58 -19.25 9.86
CA PHE A 28 11.00 -19.68 8.52
C PHE A 28 12.44 -19.24 8.23
N ALA A 29 13.11 -19.95 7.33
CA ALA A 29 14.45 -19.62 6.87
C ALA A 29 14.42 -18.66 5.67
N ALA A 30 15.56 -18.08 5.29
CA ALA A 30 15.76 -17.47 3.99
C ALA A 30 16.70 -18.36 3.15
N LYS A 31 16.42 -18.53 1.86
CA LYS A 31 17.31 -19.18 0.89
C LYS A 31 17.89 -18.12 -0.03
N MET A 32 19.22 -18.01 -0.07
CA MET A 32 19.94 -17.07 -0.94
C MET A 32 21.25 -17.71 -1.38
N ASN A 33 21.56 -17.66 -2.69
CA ASN A 33 22.75 -18.30 -3.28
C ASN A 33 22.88 -19.78 -2.88
N ASP A 34 21.76 -20.53 -2.98
CA ASP A 34 21.64 -21.94 -2.59
C ASP A 34 21.98 -22.29 -1.13
N ARG A 35 22.11 -21.29 -0.26
CA ARG A 35 22.32 -21.47 1.18
C ARG A 35 21.08 -21.04 1.95
N PHE A 36 20.86 -21.70 3.08
CA PHE A 36 19.82 -21.34 4.02
C PHE A 36 20.39 -20.49 5.15
N TYR A 37 19.57 -19.58 5.65
CA TYR A 37 19.91 -18.69 6.74
C TYR A 37 18.76 -18.60 7.73
N TYR A 38 19.12 -18.56 9.01
CA TYR A 38 18.22 -18.25 10.11
C TYR A 38 18.44 -16.81 10.56
N LYS A 39 17.33 -16.20 10.98
CA LYS A 39 17.32 -14.87 11.58
C LYS A 39 16.87 -14.96 13.03
N VAL A 40 17.60 -14.26 13.87
CA VAL A 40 17.26 -14.05 15.28
C VAL A 40 17.09 -12.55 15.51
N GLN A 41 15.99 -12.18 16.18
CA GLN A 41 15.74 -10.83 16.68
C GLN A 41 15.93 -10.79 18.19
N TYR A 42 16.62 -9.76 18.67
CA TYR A 42 16.76 -9.48 20.10
C TYR A 42 15.85 -8.31 20.47
N TRP A 43 14.90 -8.58 21.35
CA TRP A 43 13.92 -7.62 21.84
C TRP A 43 14.33 -7.15 23.23
N LYS A 44 14.27 -5.83 23.47
CA LYS A 44 14.54 -5.28 24.79
C LYS A 44 13.41 -5.64 25.75
N TRP A 45 13.72 -6.17 26.93
CA TRP A 45 12.71 -6.53 27.91
C TRP A 45 11.94 -5.29 28.39
N GLY A 46 10.62 -5.39 28.50
CA GLY A 46 9.75 -4.29 28.89
C GLY A 46 9.53 -3.21 27.82
N ARG A 47 10.15 -3.33 26.63
CA ARG A 47 9.93 -2.43 25.49
C ARG A 47 9.66 -3.25 24.23
N ASN A 48 8.64 -2.91 23.46
CA ASN A 48 8.38 -3.57 22.16
C ASN A 48 9.34 -3.03 21.08
N GLU A 49 10.66 -3.12 21.35
CA GLU A 49 11.72 -2.52 20.55
C GLU A 49 12.77 -3.59 20.22
N VAL A 50 13.10 -3.70 18.92
CA VAL A 50 14.18 -4.57 18.46
C VAL A 50 15.50 -3.84 18.63
N VAL A 51 16.44 -4.48 19.33
CA VAL A 51 17.77 -3.94 19.66
C VAL A 51 18.90 -4.76 19.05
N GLY A 52 18.58 -5.75 18.22
CA GLY A 52 19.59 -6.55 17.56
C GLY A 52 19.05 -7.57 16.57
N TYR A 53 19.85 -7.82 15.54
CA TYR A 53 19.68 -8.90 14.58
C TYR A 53 20.92 -9.79 14.55
N LEU A 54 20.71 -11.09 14.35
CA LEU A 54 21.79 -12.03 14.05
C LEU A 54 21.34 -12.96 12.94
N ILE A 55 22.17 -13.06 11.90
CA ILE A 55 22.01 -13.98 10.78
C ILE A 55 23.02 -15.11 10.93
N MET A 56 22.59 -16.35 10.74
CA MET A 56 23.46 -17.52 10.84
C MET A 56 22.98 -18.62 9.91
N ARG A 57 23.83 -19.60 9.63
CA ARG A 57 23.44 -20.81 8.91
C ARG A 57 22.71 -21.79 9.86
N PRO A 58 21.97 -22.79 9.32
CA PRO A 58 21.22 -23.76 10.13
C PRO A 58 22.07 -24.60 11.10
N ASP A 59 23.35 -24.77 10.81
CA ASP A 59 24.34 -25.43 11.65
C ASP A 59 24.89 -24.54 12.78
N GLY A 60 24.48 -23.28 12.85
CA GLY A 60 24.95 -22.30 13.84
C GLY A 60 26.23 -21.56 13.41
N GLU A 61 26.71 -21.72 12.18
CA GLU A 61 27.82 -20.92 11.66
C GLU A 61 27.39 -19.44 11.53
N LEU A 62 28.21 -18.54 12.06
CA LEU A 62 28.04 -17.10 11.87
C LEU A 62 28.62 -16.69 10.53
N VAL A 63 27.81 -15.99 9.75
CA VAL A 63 28.23 -15.43 8.47
C VAL A 63 28.76 -14.01 8.67
N PRO A 64 29.75 -13.57 7.86
CA PRO A 64 30.28 -12.21 7.94
C PRO A 64 29.19 -11.19 7.60
N ARG A 65 29.37 -9.96 8.07
CA ARG A 65 28.39 -8.86 7.96
C ARG A 65 27.95 -8.58 6.52
N ASN A 66 28.85 -8.68 5.55
CA ASN A 66 28.55 -8.50 4.13
C ASN A 66 27.65 -9.60 3.55
N GLU A 67 27.74 -10.84 4.03
CA GLU A 67 26.83 -11.95 3.70
C GLU A 67 25.51 -11.82 4.47
N ALA A 68 25.55 -11.34 5.72
CA ALA A 68 24.38 -11.18 6.57
C ALA A 68 23.44 -10.04 6.15
N ALA A 69 23.99 -8.91 5.69
CA ALA A 69 23.23 -7.71 5.35
C ALA A 69 22.12 -7.95 4.30
N PRO A 70 22.39 -8.55 3.11
CA PRO A 70 21.35 -8.80 2.11
C PRO A 70 20.30 -9.81 2.61
N VAL A 71 20.70 -10.78 3.43
CA VAL A 71 19.77 -11.74 4.05
C VAL A 71 18.85 -11.03 5.05
N LEU A 72 19.39 -10.13 5.87
CA LEU A 72 18.57 -9.32 6.79
C LEU A 72 17.60 -8.43 6.01
N LYS A 73 18.06 -7.78 4.93
CA LYS A 73 17.21 -6.96 4.06
C LYS A 73 16.03 -7.77 3.52
N LEU A 74 16.29 -8.99 3.05
CA LEU A 74 15.26 -9.90 2.56
C LEU A 74 14.23 -10.23 3.66
N PHE A 75 14.67 -10.60 4.86
CA PHE A 75 13.76 -10.89 5.97
C PHE A 75 12.93 -9.68 6.41
N GLU A 76 13.55 -8.51 6.57
CA GLU A 76 12.85 -7.30 7.03
C GLU A 76 11.88 -6.79 5.97
N GLY A 77 12.32 -6.69 4.71
CA GLY A 77 11.49 -6.27 3.59
C GLY A 77 10.26 -7.16 3.42
N TYR A 78 10.45 -8.49 3.43
CA TYR A 78 9.32 -9.41 3.34
C TYR A 78 8.40 -9.34 4.57
N ASN A 79 8.94 -9.26 5.78
CA ASN A 79 8.11 -9.22 6.99
C ASN A 79 7.26 -7.94 7.07
N VAL A 80 7.84 -6.80 6.75
CA VAL A 80 7.11 -5.53 6.62
C VAL A 80 6.05 -5.63 5.53
N GLY A 81 6.43 -6.14 4.34
CA GLY A 81 5.51 -6.34 3.23
C GLY A 81 4.34 -7.25 3.57
N ALA A 82 4.59 -8.41 4.18
CA ALA A 82 3.56 -9.36 4.57
C ALA A 82 2.61 -8.79 5.65
N HIS A 83 3.13 -7.98 6.57
CA HIS A 83 2.31 -7.28 7.56
C HIS A 83 1.40 -6.23 6.89
N LYS A 84 1.96 -5.38 6.00
CA LYS A 84 1.18 -4.41 5.20
C LYS A 84 0.11 -5.13 4.37
N TRP A 85 0.45 -6.26 3.76
CA TRP A 85 -0.49 -7.07 2.98
C TRP A 85 -1.70 -7.52 3.78
N ARG A 86 -1.46 -8.11 4.97
CA ARG A 86 -2.51 -8.66 5.83
C ARG A 86 -3.39 -7.60 6.48
N ARG A 87 -2.87 -6.39 6.70
CA ARG A 87 -3.60 -5.32 7.39
C ARG A 87 -4.15 -4.29 6.42
N GLU A 88 -3.30 -3.71 5.59
CA GLU A 88 -3.65 -2.55 4.76
C GLU A 88 -4.34 -3.01 3.47
N VAL A 89 -3.71 -3.89 2.68
CA VAL A 89 -4.30 -4.37 1.40
C VAL A 89 -5.59 -5.15 1.64
N ALA A 90 -5.64 -5.95 2.70
CA ALA A 90 -6.85 -6.67 3.11
C ALA A 90 -8.03 -5.75 3.44
N MET A 91 -7.78 -4.54 3.96
CA MET A 91 -8.81 -3.54 4.18
C MET A 91 -9.21 -2.85 2.86
N GLU A 92 -8.23 -2.44 2.05
CA GLU A 92 -8.49 -1.72 0.80
C GLU A 92 -9.30 -2.54 -0.20
N LYS A 93 -9.09 -3.87 -0.31
CA LYS A 93 -9.90 -4.74 -1.19
C LYS A 93 -11.40 -4.75 -0.83
N ASN A 94 -11.72 -4.47 0.43
CA ASN A 94 -13.09 -4.50 0.95
C ASN A 94 -13.71 -3.09 1.07
N LYS A 95 -12.97 -2.04 0.68
CA LYS A 95 -13.40 -0.65 0.84
C LYS A 95 -14.72 -0.41 0.10
N PRO A 96 -15.70 0.27 0.73
CA PRO A 96 -16.98 0.51 0.10
C PRO A 96 -16.84 1.47 -1.08
N VAL A 97 -17.18 0.99 -2.27
CA VAL A 97 -17.21 1.79 -3.52
C VAL A 97 -18.62 2.17 -3.96
N GLY A 98 -19.64 1.83 -3.17
CA GLY A 98 -21.06 2.02 -3.51
C GLY A 98 -21.38 3.48 -3.86
N MET A 99 -20.81 4.44 -3.14
CA MET A 99 -21.01 5.87 -3.44
C MET A 99 -20.50 6.28 -4.83
N TYR A 100 -19.44 5.67 -5.35
CA TYR A 100 -18.94 5.98 -6.69
C TYR A 100 -19.83 5.35 -7.77
N LYS A 101 -20.33 4.13 -7.53
CA LYS A 101 -21.28 3.46 -8.43
C LYS A 101 -22.60 4.23 -8.50
N GLU A 102 -23.12 4.66 -7.35
CA GLU A 102 -24.34 5.46 -7.24
C GLU A 102 -24.18 6.81 -7.97
N LYS A 103 -23.06 7.52 -7.76
CA LYS A 103 -22.77 8.76 -8.50
C LYS A 103 -22.68 8.54 -10.01
N LEU A 104 -21.98 7.49 -10.45
CA LEU A 104 -21.84 7.14 -11.86
C LEU A 104 -23.20 6.91 -12.53
N GLU A 105 -24.05 6.09 -11.90
CA GLU A 105 -25.40 5.81 -12.40
C GLU A 105 -26.22 7.09 -12.53
N TYR A 106 -26.21 7.96 -11.51
CA TYR A 106 -27.01 9.18 -11.53
C TYR A 106 -26.49 10.21 -12.54
N LEU A 107 -25.18 10.36 -12.67
CA LEU A 107 -24.59 11.23 -13.69
C LEU A 107 -24.99 10.78 -15.09
N GLN A 108 -24.93 9.47 -15.36
CA GLN A 108 -25.33 8.91 -16.66
C GLN A 108 -26.83 9.06 -16.92
N ALA A 109 -27.67 8.83 -15.92
CA ALA A 109 -29.12 8.96 -16.06
C ALA A 109 -29.58 10.41 -16.26
N LEU A 110 -28.90 11.38 -15.62
CA LEU A 110 -29.27 12.80 -15.70
C LEU A 110 -28.66 13.50 -16.92
N ARG A 111 -27.54 13.01 -17.46
CA ARG A 111 -26.83 13.65 -18.58
C ARG A 111 -27.74 14.05 -19.75
N PRO A 112 -28.63 13.18 -20.29
CA PRO A 112 -29.47 13.55 -21.43
C PRO A 112 -30.40 14.75 -21.17
N TYR A 113 -30.78 14.98 -19.92
CA TYR A 113 -31.72 16.05 -19.53
C TYR A 113 -31.03 17.40 -19.30
N TYR A 114 -29.71 17.37 -19.13
CA TYR A 114 -28.89 18.55 -18.89
C TYR A 114 -27.99 18.89 -20.08
N ASP A 115 -27.88 18.03 -21.11
CA ASP A 115 -26.88 18.19 -22.18
C ASP A 115 -27.02 19.51 -22.95
N ASP A 116 -28.26 19.93 -23.25
CA ASP A 116 -28.52 21.20 -23.95
C ASP A 116 -28.35 22.44 -23.05
N ARG A 117 -28.19 22.23 -21.73
CA ARG A 117 -28.06 23.27 -20.72
C ARG A 117 -26.67 23.37 -20.13
N MET A 118 -25.77 22.49 -20.55
CA MET A 118 -24.36 22.49 -20.20
C MET A 118 -23.57 23.14 -21.33
N ASP A 119 -22.72 24.10 -20.97
CA ASP A 119 -21.65 24.52 -21.87
C ASP A 119 -20.58 23.42 -22.02
N ASN A 120 -19.62 23.65 -22.91
CA ASN A 120 -18.54 22.69 -23.15
C ASN A 120 -17.73 22.40 -21.88
N THR A 121 -17.57 23.37 -20.98
CA THR A 121 -16.83 23.22 -19.72
C THR A 121 -17.56 22.25 -18.78
N LEU A 122 -18.86 22.42 -18.59
CA LEU A 122 -19.70 21.56 -17.75
C LEU A 122 -19.82 20.15 -18.33
N LYS A 123 -19.88 20.01 -19.66
CA LYS A 123 -19.81 18.70 -20.32
C LYS A 123 -18.49 18.00 -20.01
N GLN A 124 -17.36 18.70 -20.12
CA GLN A 124 -16.05 18.15 -19.76
C GLN A 124 -15.94 17.81 -18.27
N ASP A 125 -16.50 18.64 -17.38
CA ASP A 125 -16.53 18.38 -15.95
C ASP A 125 -17.34 17.13 -15.60
N MET A 126 -18.48 16.93 -16.27
CA MET A 126 -19.30 15.73 -16.13
C MET A 126 -18.53 14.48 -16.56
N GLU A 127 -17.82 14.53 -17.69
CA GLU A 127 -16.99 13.41 -18.16
C GLU A 127 -15.85 13.10 -17.18
N LYS A 128 -15.13 14.12 -16.70
CA LYS A 128 -14.07 13.93 -15.69
C LYS A 128 -14.61 13.26 -14.42
N MET A 129 -15.81 13.66 -13.98
CA MET A 129 -16.46 13.08 -12.81
C MET A 129 -16.89 11.62 -13.05
N ILE A 130 -17.43 11.32 -14.23
CA ILE A 130 -17.79 9.96 -14.66
C ILE A 130 -16.55 9.07 -14.69
N ASP A 131 -15.46 9.54 -15.28
CA ASP A 131 -14.20 8.79 -15.37
C ASP A 131 -13.57 8.53 -14.00
N MET A 132 -13.60 9.53 -13.10
CA MET A 132 -13.17 9.35 -11.72
C MET A 132 -14.04 8.31 -11.01
N CYS A 133 -15.37 8.38 -11.12
CA CYS A 133 -16.26 7.41 -10.51
C CYS A 133 -16.05 5.99 -11.07
N ARG A 134 -15.85 5.85 -12.38
CA ARG A 134 -15.53 4.56 -13.02
C ARG A 134 -14.21 4.01 -12.50
N TYR A 135 -13.17 4.84 -12.43
CA TYR A 135 -11.87 4.43 -11.90
C TYR A 135 -11.95 3.93 -10.46
N MET A 136 -12.64 4.69 -9.58
CA MET A 136 -12.79 4.36 -8.17
C MET A 136 -13.71 3.15 -7.94
N ALA A 137 -14.73 2.96 -8.77
CA ALA A 137 -15.57 1.77 -8.71
C ALA A 137 -14.80 0.50 -9.14
N GLY A 138 -13.95 0.61 -10.17
CA GLY A 138 -13.13 -0.49 -10.69
C GLY A 138 -11.82 -0.74 -9.94
N SER A 139 -11.34 0.19 -9.10
CA SER A 139 -10.09 -0.01 -8.33
C SER A 139 -10.22 -1.16 -7.33
N ARG A 140 -11.39 -1.32 -6.69
CA ARG A 140 -11.63 -2.40 -5.73
C ARG A 140 -11.44 -3.79 -6.33
N GLU A 141 -11.96 -4.00 -7.54
CA GLU A 141 -11.84 -5.29 -8.23
C GLU A 141 -10.39 -5.57 -8.61
N ARG A 142 -9.68 -4.57 -9.15
CA ARG A 142 -8.24 -4.67 -9.43
C ARG A 142 -7.43 -5.02 -8.18
N ILE A 143 -7.66 -4.30 -7.07
CA ILE A 143 -7.01 -4.57 -5.78
C ILE A 143 -7.38 -5.96 -5.26
N SER A 144 -8.62 -6.43 -5.46
CA SER A 144 -9.01 -7.79 -5.06
C SER A 144 -8.22 -8.85 -5.82
N VAL A 145 -8.05 -8.70 -7.14
CA VAL A 145 -7.24 -9.63 -7.95
C VAL A 145 -5.78 -9.64 -7.47
N ILE A 146 -5.21 -8.46 -7.22
CA ILE A 146 -3.86 -8.31 -6.69
C ILE A 146 -3.73 -8.96 -5.31
N TYR A 147 -4.73 -8.75 -4.43
CA TYR A 147 -4.78 -9.33 -3.09
C TYR A 147 -4.73 -10.87 -3.11
N GLU A 148 -5.49 -11.51 -4.01
CA GLU A 148 -5.47 -12.97 -4.12
C GLU A 148 -4.09 -13.48 -4.56
N LYS A 149 -3.45 -12.82 -5.54
CA LYS A 149 -2.10 -13.18 -6.01
C LYS A 149 -1.06 -13.11 -4.89
N GLY A 150 -1.00 -12.02 -4.13
CA GLY A 150 -0.02 -11.92 -3.05
C GLY A 150 -0.35 -12.82 -1.86
N SER A 151 -1.64 -13.12 -1.61
CA SER A 151 -2.03 -14.11 -0.61
C SER A 151 -1.60 -15.53 -1.00
N GLN A 152 -1.72 -15.89 -2.28
CA GLN A 152 -1.18 -17.14 -2.82
C GLN A 152 0.35 -17.19 -2.68
N ASN A 153 1.06 -16.12 -3.02
CA ASN A 153 2.51 -16.03 -2.86
C ASN A 153 2.95 -16.25 -1.40
N ILE A 154 2.31 -15.56 -0.45
CA ILE A 154 2.59 -15.71 0.99
C ILE A 154 2.32 -17.14 1.45
N ASN A 155 1.21 -17.75 1.02
CA ASN A 155 0.86 -19.12 1.39
C ASN A 155 1.83 -20.14 0.81
N GLN A 156 2.30 -19.95 -0.42
CA GLN A 156 3.32 -20.81 -1.04
C GLN A 156 4.64 -20.73 -0.28
N MET A 157 5.10 -19.52 0.08
CA MET A 157 6.29 -19.34 0.92
C MET A 157 6.15 -20.07 2.26
N LEU A 158 5.01 -19.89 2.94
CA LEU A 158 4.73 -20.53 4.22
C LEU A 158 4.69 -22.06 4.12
N ALA A 159 4.05 -22.60 3.09
CA ALA A 159 3.99 -24.04 2.84
C ALA A 159 5.38 -24.63 2.57
N ARG A 160 6.23 -23.89 1.86
CA ARG A 160 7.62 -24.27 1.57
C ARG A 160 8.54 -24.12 2.80
N GLY A 161 8.19 -23.22 3.73
CA GLY A 161 8.89 -22.97 4.99
C GLY A 161 10.17 -22.16 4.86
N TYR A 162 10.39 -21.52 3.71
CA TYR A 162 11.51 -20.58 3.53
C TYR A 162 11.19 -19.51 2.49
N LEU A 163 11.78 -18.33 2.73
CA LEU A 163 11.71 -17.14 1.91
C LEU A 163 12.83 -17.12 0.86
N THR A 164 12.55 -16.68 -0.36
CA THR A 164 13.53 -16.41 -1.42
C THR A 164 13.46 -14.94 -1.88
N PRO A 165 14.50 -14.43 -2.57
CA PRO A 165 14.45 -13.09 -3.16
C PRO A 165 13.23 -12.88 -4.07
N GLU A 166 12.82 -13.90 -4.81
CA GLU A 166 11.68 -13.85 -5.74
C GLU A 166 10.35 -13.67 -5.00
N ASP A 167 10.15 -14.30 -3.83
CA ASP A 167 8.93 -14.08 -3.06
C ASP A 167 8.85 -12.62 -2.59
N TYR A 168 9.97 -12.07 -2.10
CA TYR A 168 10.04 -10.68 -1.68
C TYR A 168 9.78 -9.73 -2.85
N GLN A 169 10.44 -9.94 -3.99
CA GLN A 169 10.24 -9.10 -5.16
C GLN A 169 8.79 -9.16 -5.65
N THR A 170 8.20 -10.35 -5.70
CA THR A 170 6.80 -10.54 -6.09
C THR A 170 5.87 -9.77 -5.15
N LEU A 171 6.03 -9.95 -3.84
CA LEU A 171 5.19 -9.26 -2.85
C LEU A 171 5.39 -7.74 -2.89
N SER A 172 6.63 -7.26 -3.04
CA SER A 172 6.95 -5.84 -3.16
C SER A 172 6.28 -5.21 -4.39
N ASN A 173 6.40 -5.85 -5.55
CA ASN A 173 5.77 -5.38 -6.79
C ASN A 173 4.25 -5.28 -6.66
N LEU A 174 3.62 -6.31 -6.07
CA LEU A 174 2.17 -6.31 -5.85
C LEU A 174 1.72 -5.22 -4.86
N LEU A 175 2.50 -4.97 -3.79
CA LEU A 175 2.25 -3.86 -2.87
C LEU A 175 2.32 -2.51 -3.59
N ASN A 176 3.34 -2.32 -4.42
CA ASN A 176 3.53 -1.07 -5.16
C ASN A 176 2.45 -0.87 -6.24
N GLU A 177 1.93 -1.93 -6.85
CA GLU A 177 0.77 -1.86 -7.74
C GLU A 177 -0.48 -1.34 -6.99
N VAL A 178 -0.75 -1.86 -5.78
CA VAL A 178 -1.86 -1.38 -4.94
C VAL A 178 -1.66 0.08 -4.54
N ASN A 179 -0.45 0.44 -4.11
CA ASN A 179 -0.09 1.81 -3.74
C ASN A 179 -0.30 2.77 -4.91
N PHE A 180 0.10 2.39 -6.12
CA PHE A 180 -0.10 3.19 -7.32
C PHE A 180 -1.59 3.34 -7.68
N ILE A 181 -2.38 2.27 -7.58
CA ILE A 181 -3.84 2.34 -7.81
C ILE A 181 -4.48 3.36 -6.85
N ASN A 182 -4.10 3.32 -5.58
CA ASN A 182 -4.58 4.24 -4.55
C ASN A 182 -4.14 5.68 -4.81
N TYR A 183 -2.85 5.88 -5.13
CA TYR A 183 -2.29 7.19 -5.48
C TYR A 183 -3.01 7.82 -6.68
N GLN A 184 -3.18 7.09 -7.78
CA GLN A 184 -3.93 7.53 -8.95
C GLN A 184 -5.39 7.85 -8.62
N GLY A 185 -6.01 7.08 -7.74
CA GLY A 185 -7.36 7.36 -7.24
C GLY A 185 -7.46 8.69 -6.47
N LEU A 186 -6.48 9.00 -5.64
CA LEU A 186 -6.39 10.28 -4.94
C LEU A 186 -6.18 11.45 -5.92
N ARG A 187 -5.24 11.32 -6.86
CA ARG A 187 -4.96 12.34 -7.88
C ARG A 187 -6.17 12.62 -8.77
N LYS A 188 -6.88 11.58 -9.22
CA LYS A 188 -8.13 11.73 -9.99
C LYS A 188 -9.22 12.45 -9.19
N GLN A 189 -9.36 12.16 -7.91
CA GLN A 189 -10.31 12.88 -7.06
C GLN A 189 -9.92 14.36 -6.92
N ALA A 190 -8.64 14.66 -6.65
CA ALA A 190 -8.14 16.02 -6.53
C ALA A 190 -8.36 16.84 -7.81
N ALA A 191 -8.06 16.25 -8.98
CA ALA A 191 -8.27 16.87 -10.28
C ALA A 191 -9.74 17.15 -10.63
N THR A 192 -10.69 16.60 -9.86
CA THR A 192 -12.15 16.78 -10.08
C THR A 192 -12.81 17.73 -9.10
N TRP A 193 -12.09 18.34 -8.14
CA TRP A 193 -12.72 19.18 -7.12
C TRP A 193 -13.49 20.37 -7.67
N ASP A 194 -12.89 21.12 -8.59
CA ASP A 194 -13.58 22.26 -9.21
C ASP A 194 -14.77 21.81 -10.06
N SER A 195 -14.64 20.66 -10.72
CA SER A 195 -15.73 20.02 -11.47
C SER A 195 -16.88 19.64 -10.53
N VAL A 196 -16.58 19.10 -9.34
CA VAL A 196 -17.58 18.76 -8.32
C VAL A 196 -18.32 20.01 -7.86
N ASP A 197 -17.62 21.12 -7.63
CA ASP A 197 -18.22 22.37 -7.18
C ASP A 197 -19.20 22.93 -8.23
N ARG A 198 -18.76 23.02 -9.50
CA ARG A 198 -19.60 23.50 -10.60
C ARG A 198 -20.79 22.58 -10.90
N LEU A 199 -20.60 21.26 -10.87
CA LEU A 199 -21.70 20.31 -11.07
C LEU A 199 -22.70 20.34 -9.91
N ALA A 200 -22.25 20.51 -8.66
CA ALA A 200 -23.15 20.66 -7.52
C ALA A 200 -24.04 21.90 -7.66
N GLU A 201 -23.46 23.02 -8.11
CA GLU A 201 -24.18 24.25 -8.38
C GLU A 201 -25.19 24.09 -9.53
N LEU A 202 -24.80 23.43 -10.63
CA LEU A 202 -25.66 23.10 -11.76
C LEU A 202 -26.92 22.34 -11.29
N PHE A 203 -26.73 21.23 -10.58
CA PHE A 203 -27.84 20.39 -10.11
C PHE A 203 -28.69 21.04 -9.01
N ALA A 204 -28.15 22.05 -8.31
CA ALA A 204 -28.89 22.81 -7.30
C ALA A 204 -29.77 23.91 -7.90
N ARG A 205 -29.32 24.58 -8.97
CA ARG A 205 -29.96 25.81 -9.49
C ARG A 205 -30.79 25.60 -10.73
N GLN A 206 -30.46 24.64 -11.59
CA GLN A 206 -31.20 24.47 -12.84
C GLN A 206 -32.46 23.62 -12.64
N ASP A 207 -33.60 24.24 -12.97
CA ASP A 207 -34.89 23.58 -12.95
C ASP A 207 -35.16 22.89 -14.29
N VAL A 208 -34.98 21.57 -14.31
CA VAL A 208 -35.25 20.70 -15.46
C VAL A 208 -36.52 19.93 -15.16
N ALA A 209 -37.41 19.82 -16.14
CA ALA A 209 -38.57 18.94 -16.06
C ALA A 209 -38.07 17.49 -16.01
N LEU A 210 -38.11 16.91 -14.81
CA LEU A 210 -37.69 15.54 -14.53
C LEU A 210 -38.90 14.77 -13.97
N ASP A 211 -38.99 13.50 -14.30
CA ASP A 211 -39.92 12.62 -13.60
C ASP A 211 -39.54 12.45 -12.12
N VAL A 212 -40.43 11.81 -11.37
CA VAL A 212 -40.26 11.62 -9.92
C VAL A 212 -38.97 10.87 -9.57
N GLU A 213 -38.57 9.89 -10.37
CA GLU A 213 -37.38 9.07 -10.10
C GLU A 213 -36.08 9.83 -10.42
N LEU A 214 -36.02 10.50 -11.56
CA LEU A 214 -34.89 11.36 -11.93
C LEU A 214 -34.74 12.55 -10.96
N HIS A 215 -35.84 13.11 -10.47
CA HIS A 215 -35.79 14.15 -9.45
C HIS A 215 -35.17 13.64 -8.14
N LYS A 216 -35.52 12.42 -7.70
CA LYS A 216 -34.87 11.77 -6.54
C LYS A 216 -33.38 11.55 -6.79
N LYS A 217 -33.00 11.03 -7.97
CA LYS A 217 -31.59 10.84 -8.38
C LYS A 217 -30.82 12.15 -8.36
N ARG A 218 -31.38 13.25 -8.89
CA ARG A 218 -30.78 14.60 -8.85
C ARG A 218 -30.53 15.06 -7.41
N LYS A 219 -31.56 15.00 -6.55
CA LYS A 219 -31.44 15.42 -5.15
C LYS A 219 -30.38 14.62 -4.40
N ARG A 220 -30.34 13.31 -4.65
CA ARG A 220 -29.37 12.40 -4.05
C ARG A 220 -27.95 12.65 -4.57
N LEU A 221 -27.78 12.82 -5.88
CA LEU A 221 -26.50 13.16 -6.50
C LEU A 221 -25.94 14.47 -5.93
N ASN A 222 -26.77 15.52 -5.84
CA ASN A 222 -26.33 16.80 -5.28
C ASN A 222 -25.84 16.64 -3.82
N LYS A 223 -26.54 15.87 -2.98
CA LYS A 223 -26.08 15.55 -1.61
C LYS A 223 -24.74 14.80 -1.59
N LEU A 224 -24.53 13.87 -2.52
CA LEU A 224 -23.26 13.14 -2.65
C LEU A 224 -22.12 14.08 -3.08
N LEU A 225 -22.36 14.99 -4.03
CA LEU A 225 -21.38 15.99 -4.48
C LEU A 225 -21.01 16.96 -3.34
N GLN A 226 -21.99 17.48 -2.60
CA GLN A 226 -21.77 18.36 -1.45
C GLN A 226 -20.96 17.71 -0.32
N THR A 227 -20.92 16.38 -0.23
CA THR A 227 -20.05 15.72 0.74
C THR A 227 -18.57 15.86 0.36
N TYR A 228 -18.26 15.88 -0.95
CA TYR A 228 -16.90 16.05 -1.48
C TYR A 228 -16.38 17.49 -1.43
N THR A 229 -17.26 18.47 -1.25
CA THR A 229 -16.88 19.89 -1.10
C THR A 229 -16.41 20.23 0.32
N ARG A 230 -16.51 19.29 1.27
CA ARG A 230 -16.04 19.48 2.65
C ARG A 230 -14.52 19.64 2.68
N GLY A 231 -14.04 20.82 3.07
CA GLY A 231 -12.61 21.15 3.11
C GLY A 231 -11.74 20.15 3.90
N LYS A 232 -12.26 19.55 4.98
CA LYS A 232 -11.56 18.51 5.73
C LYS A 232 -11.19 17.29 4.87
N LEU A 233 -12.09 16.85 4.00
CA LEU A 233 -11.85 15.68 3.14
C LEU A 233 -10.86 16.01 2.02
N ARG A 234 -10.92 17.21 1.44
CA ARG A 234 -9.94 17.69 0.46
C ARG A 234 -8.54 17.74 1.09
N LYS A 235 -8.40 18.38 2.24
CA LYS A 235 -7.13 18.44 2.98
C LYS A 235 -6.55 17.06 3.29
N MET A 236 -7.36 16.12 3.76
CA MET A 236 -6.89 14.74 4.01
C MET A 236 -6.37 14.06 2.73
N ALA A 237 -7.01 14.29 1.58
CA ALA A 237 -6.55 13.77 0.30
C ALA A 237 -5.25 14.46 -0.18
N GLU A 238 -5.13 15.78 -0.03
CA GLU A 238 -3.90 16.53 -0.33
C GLU A 238 -2.73 16.06 0.53
N ASP A 239 -2.94 15.92 1.84
CA ASP A 239 -1.93 15.42 2.77
C ASP A 239 -1.48 14.00 2.37
N SER A 240 -2.42 13.15 1.95
CA SER A 240 -2.11 11.79 1.48
C SER A 240 -1.31 11.81 0.17
N ILE A 241 -1.70 12.63 -0.81
CA ILE A 241 -0.97 12.82 -2.06
C ILE A 241 0.46 13.31 -1.76
N ARG A 242 0.58 14.31 -0.88
CA ARG A 242 1.88 14.85 -0.47
C ARG A 242 2.74 13.76 0.18
N THR A 243 2.18 12.91 1.04
CA THR A 243 2.94 11.78 1.63
C THR A 243 3.52 10.88 0.54
N TYR A 244 2.76 10.53 -0.51
CA TYR A 244 3.32 9.79 -1.65
C TYR A 244 4.44 10.59 -2.34
N GLU A 245 4.20 11.86 -2.65
CA GLU A 245 5.11 12.69 -3.45
C GLU A 245 6.33 13.21 -2.64
N THR A 246 6.39 13.01 -1.32
CA THR A 246 7.55 13.35 -0.47
C THR A 246 8.62 12.28 -0.40
N TYR A 247 8.38 11.09 -0.97
CA TYR A 247 9.34 9.98 -0.94
C TYR A 247 10.52 10.16 -1.90
N THR A 248 10.52 11.21 -2.72
CA THR A 248 11.63 11.58 -3.60
C THR A 248 12.56 12.55 -2.88
N PRO A 249 13.84 12.18 -2.61
CA PRO A 249 14.75 12.94 -1.74
C PRO A 249 14.96 14.41 -2.11
N ASP A 250 14.75 14.79 -3.38
CA ASP A 250 15.18 16.10 -3.89
C ASP A 250 14.08 16.94 -4.56
N LYS A 251 12.87 16.40 -4.82
CA LYS A 251 11.73 17.15 -5.43
C LYS A 251 10.41 16.47 -5.10
N HIS A 252 9.35 17.25 -4.84
CA HIS A 252 7.99 16.72 -4.96
C HIS A 252 7.77 16.26 -6.41
N ALA A 253 7.63 14.95 -6.63
CA ALA A 253 7.46 14.39 -7.96
C ALA A 253 6.10 13.68 -8.05
N VAL A 254 5.32 14.03 -9.07
CA VAL A 254 4.09 13.32 -9.42
C VAL A 254 4.50 12.02 -10.09
N PHE A 255 3.95 10.88 -9.63
CA PHE A 255 4.23 9.59 -10.25
C PHE A 255 3.31 9.33 -11.45
N HIS A 256 3.89 9.08 -12.60
CA HIS A 256 3.20 8.77 -13.84
C HIS A 256 3.13 7.28 -14.13
N SER A 257 3.97 6.47 -13.48
CA SER A 257 3.98 5.01 -13.61
C SER A 257 4.18 4.32 -12.27
N VAL A 258 3.89 3.01 -12.24
CA VAL A 258 4.22 2.16 -11.08
C VAL A 258 5.74 2.13 -10.87
N ASP A 259 6.53 2.10 -11.95
CA ASP A 259 7.99 2.01 -11.90
C ASP A 259 8.62 3.23 -11.22
N GLU A 260 8.13 4.44 -11.50
CA GLU A 260 8.60 5.66 -10.81
C GLU A 260 8.32 5.62 -9.30
N LEU A 261 7.18 5.04 -8.90
CA LEU A 261 6.82 4.86 -7.50
C LEU A 261 7.69 3.79 -6.83
N ILE A 262 7.95 2.68 -7.53
CA ILE A 262 8.87 1.62 -7.07
C ILE A 262 10.26 2.22 -6.82
N ASP A 263 10.81 2.95 -7.79
CA ASP A 263 12.15 3.55 -7.67
C ASP A 263 12.27 4.49 -6.46
N ALA A 264 11.24 5.31 -6.20
CA ALA A 264 11.22 6.20 -5.05
C ALA A 264 11.17 5.42 -3.72
N PHE A 265 10.31 4.40 -3.65
CA PHE A 265 10.14 3.61 -2.43
C PHE A 265 11.37 2.75 -2.14
N ASP A 266 11.97 2.13 -3.16
CA ASP A 266 13.19 1.33 -3.01
C ASP A 266 14.37 2.16 -2.50
N ARG A 267 14.51 3.42 -2.97
CA ARG A 267 15.53 4.35 -2.43
C ARG A 267 15.27 4.68 -0.97
N GLN A 268 14.02 4.97 -0.60
CA GLN A 268 13.69 5.27 0.79
C GLN A 268 13.88 4.05 1.70
N ASP A 269 13.48 2.87 1.26
CA ASP A 269 13.63 1.63 2.00
C ASP A 269 15.11 1.27 2.17
N GLU A 270 15.95 1.53 1.17
CA GLU A 270 17.41 1.40 1.31
C GLU A 270 17.97 2.38 2.36
N ILE A 271 17.58 3.66 2.31
CA ILE A 271 18.00 4.65 3.31
C ILE A 271 17.57 4.22 4.72
N ASN A 272 16.32 3.78 4.88
CA ASN A 272 15.79 3.30 6.16
C ASN A 272 16.51 2.04 6.63
N PHE A 273 16.80 1.10 5.73
CA PHE A 273 17.54 -0.12 6.05
C PHE A 273 18.94 0.21 6.56
N GLN A 274 19.67 1.09 5.87
CA GLN A 274 21.00 1.53 6.27
C GLN A 274 21.01 2.32 7.58
N LYS A 275 20.02 3.19 7.82
CA LYS A 275 19.98 4.03 9.02
C LYS A 275 19.41 3.33 10.26
N VAL A 276 18.47 2.41 10.08
CA VAL A 276 17.69 1.81 11.19
C VAL A 276 18.08 0.36 11.45
N ASN A 277 18.15 -0.48 10.41
CA ASN A 277 18.35 -1.92 10.58
C ASN A 277 19.82 -2.32 10.64
N MET A 278 20.66 -1.73 9.79
CA MET A 278 22.08 -2.06 9.73
C MET A 278 22.82 -1.81 11.05
N PRO A 279 22.60 -0.70 11.80
CA PRO A 279 23.23 -0.51 13.11
C PRO A 279 22.89 -1.61 14.13
N LEU A 280 21.76 -2.30 13.95
CA LEU A 280 21.30 -3.37 14.84
C LEU A 280 21.84 -4.75 14.43
N LEU A 281 22.45 -4.90 13.25
CA LEU A 281 23.05 -6.16 12.82
C LEU A 281 24.29 -6.47 13.67
N ARG A 282 24.30 -7.64 14.32
CA ARG A 282 25.37 -8.08 15.25
C ARG A 282 26.41 -8.99 14.62
N ASN A 283 26.22 -9.38 13.37
CA ASN A 283 27.19 -10.19 12.63
C ASN A 283 28.56 -9.49 12.57
N PRO A 284 29.66 -10.27 12.73
CA PRO A 284 31.02 -9.75 12.72
C PRO A 284 31.45 -9.24 11.33
#